data_AF-A0A968J1J1-F1
#
_entry.id   AF-A0A968J1J1-F1
#
_cell.length_a   1.000
_cell.length_b   1.000
_cell.length_c   1.000
_cell.angle_alpha   90.00
_cell.angle_beta   90.00
_cell.angle_gamma   90.00
#
_symmetry.space_group_name_H-M   'P 1'
#
loop_
_entity.id
_entity.type
_entity.pdbx_description
1 polymer ?
#
loop_
_entity_poly.entity_id
_entity_poly.type
_entity_poly.pdbx_seq_one_letter_code
_entity_poly.pdbx_strand_id
1 'polypeptide(L)'
;MTESSGGNNASKKVAAGICGILLGALGVHKFILGYTTEGVIMLLVSVLTCGIGSPVMGIIGLIEGIIYLTKSDEVFVNTYVLNKKGWF
;
A
#
# COMPACT_ATOMS: atom_id res chain seq x y z
N MET A 1 10.05 -2.42 28.93
CA MET A 1 9.23 -1.38 28.25
C MET A 1 9.16 -1.73 26.78
N THR A 2 8.31 -2.68 26.39
CA THR A 2 8.33 -3.32 25.06
C THR A 2 6.92 -3.57 24.53
N GLU A 3 6.06 -2.55 24.56
CA GLU A 3 4.67 -2.68 24.06
C GLU A 3 4.26 -1.62 23.02
N SER A 4 5.18 -0.81 22.46
CA SER A 4 4.78 0.22 21.47
C SER A 4 5.00 -0.19 19.99
N SER A 5 5.87 -1.17 19.69
CA SER A 5 6.20 -1.48 18.28
C SER A 5 5.12 -2.28 17.55
N GLY A 6 4.31 -3.09 18.25
CA GLY A 6 3.24 -3.88 17.62
C GLY A 6 2.08 -3.03 17.10
N GLY A 7 1.61 -2.06 17.91
CA GLY A 7 0.47 -1.21 17.58
C GLY A 7 0.71 -0.26 16.39
N ASN A 8 1.93 0.27 16.25
CA ASN A 8 2.29 1.15 15.14
C ASN A 8 2.26 0.42 13.78
N ASN A 9 2.71 -0.83 13.77
CA ASN A 9 2.75 -1.64 12.54
C ASN A 9 1.36 -2.12 12.11
N ALA A 10 0.53 -2.57 13.06
CA ALA A 10 -0.86 -2.91 12.80
C ALA A 10 -1.65 -1.70 12.27
N SER A 11 -1.44 -0.51 12.87
CA SER A 11 -2.09 0.73 12.41
C SER A 11 -1.68 1.10 10.98
N LYS A 12 -0.38 0.99 10.65
CA LYS A 12 0.10 1.23 9.28
C LYS A 12 -0.44 0.20 8.28
N LYS A 13 -0.58 -1.06 8.68
CA LYS A 13 -1.18 -2.13 7.87
C LYS A 13 -2.63 -1.82 7.53
N VAL A 14 -3.42 -1.49 8.56
CA VAL A 14 -4.84 -1.16 8.40
C VAL A 14 -5.00 0.10 7.54
N ALA A 15 -4.22 1.15 7.81
CA ALA A 15 -4.24 2.38 7.02
C ALA A 15 -3.86 2.12 5.55
N ALA A 16 -2.77 1.40 5.29
CA ALA A 16 -2.36 1.05 3.92
C ALA A 16 -3.38 0.15 3.22
N GLY A 17 -4.00 -0.79 3.94
CA GLY A 17 -5.04 -1.67 3.42
C GLY A 17 -6.30 -0.92 3.00
N ILE A 18 -6.83 -0.07 3.88
CA ILE A 18 -8.02 0.75 3.61
C ILE A 18 -7.74 1.77 2.49
N CYS A 19 -6.58 2.45 2.54
CA CYS A 19 -6.19 3.36 1.47
C CYS A 19 -5.97 2.64 0.13
N GLY A 20 -5.53 1.37 0.14
CA GLY A 20 -5.39 0.57 -1.08
C GLY A 20 -6.75 0.24 -1.70
N ILE A 21 -7.75 -0.07 -0.88
CA ILE A 21 -9.11 -0.36 -1.36
C ILE A 21 -9.81 0.89 -1.88
N LEU A 22 -9.73 2.01 -1.14
CA LEU A 22 -10.48 3.22 -1.45
C LEU A 22 -9.75 4.17 -2.42
N LEU A 23 -8.42 4.27 -2.31
CA LEU A 23 -7.56 5.17 -3.08
C LEU A 23 -6.44 4.43 -3.83
N GLY A 24 -6.63 3.13 -4.12
CA GLY A 24 -5.64 2.30 -4.79
C GLY A 24 -5.25 2.80 -6.18
N ALA A 25 -6.20 3.37 -6.92
CA ALA A 25 -5.97 3.94 -8.24
C ALA A 25 -5.03 5.16 -8.24
N LEU A 26 -4.89 5.82 -7.09
CA LEU A 26 -3.99 6.96 -6.89
C LEU A 26 -2.63 6.55 -6.30
N GLY A 27 -2.49 5.31 -5.81
CA GLY A 27 -1.27 4.80 -5.19
C GLY A 27 -0.97 5.34 -3.79
N VAL A 28 -1.94 5.92 -3.10
CA VAL A 28 -1.76 6.56 -1.77
C VAL A 28 -1.24 5.56 -0.72
N HIS A 29 -1.67 4.30 -0.79
CA HIS A 29 -1.26 3.24 0.11
C HIS A 29 0.25 2.96 0.08
N LYS A 30 0.92 3.21 -1.05
CA LYS A 30 2.38 3.07 -1.18
C LYS A 30 3.14 4.15 -0.42
N PHE A 31 2.62 5.38 -0.40
CA PHE A 31 3.25 6.48 0.35
C PHE A 31 3.20 6.25 1.86
N ILE A 32 2.12 5.64 2.37
CA ILE A 32 1.97 5.27 3.81
C ILE A 32 3.07 4.29 4.26
N LEU A 33 3.54 3.44 3.35
CA LEU A 33 4.61 2.48 3.60
C LEU A 33 6.01 3.05 3.35
N GLY A 34 6.11 4.26 2.81
CA GLY A 34 7.37 4.90 2.42
C GLY A 34 7.86 4.49 1.02
N TYR A 35 7.00 3.92 0.18
CA TYR A 35 7.27 3.59 -1.22
C TYR A 35 6.95 4.78 -2.14
N THR A 36 7.70 5.87 -1.97
CA THR A 36 7.49 7.10 -2.74
C THR A 36 7.61 6.87 -4.25
N THR A 37 8.59 6.06 -4.68
CA THR A 37 8.80 5.76 -6.11
C THR A 37 7.58 5.05 -6.71
N GLU A 38 7.11 3.98 -6.08
CA GLU A 38 5.96 3.20 -6.60
C GLU A 38 4.66 3.99 -6.57
N GLY A 39 4.44 4.76 -5.49
CA GLY A 39 3.31 5.67 -5.40
C GLY A 39 3.33 6.75 -6.50
N VAL A 40 4.50 7.32 -6.80
CA VAL A 40 4.66 8.29 -7.89
C VAL A 40 4.44 7.62 -9.24
N ILE A 41 4.90 6.38 -9.46
CA ILE A 41 4.62 5.64 -10.71
C ILE A 41 3.12 5.45 -10.90
N MET A 42 2.40 4.98 -9.88
CA MET A 42 0.94 4.82 -9.94
C MET A 42 0.24 6.16 -10.23
N LEU A 43 0.67 7.24 -9.58
CA LEU A 43 0.10 8.57 -9.78
C LEU A 43 0.39 9.09 -11.20
N LEU A 44 1.64 8.97 -11.66
CA LEU A 44 2.04 9.39 -13.00
C LEU A 44 1.30 8.59 -14.06
N VAL A 45 1.12 7.28 -13.91
CA VAL A 45 0.33 6.48 -14.85
C VAL A 45 -1.13 6.96 -14.85
N SER A 46 -1.74 7.13 -13.68
CA SER A 46 -3.13 7.60 -13.61
C SER A 46 -3.30 9.01 -14.20
N VAL A 47 -2.31 9.90 -14.05
CA VAL A 47 -2.38 11.30 -14.55
C VAL A 47 -1.98 11.43 -16.03
N LEU A 48 -0.85 10.84 -16.45
CA LEU A 48 -0.35 10.91 -17.84
C LEU A 48 -1.27 10.19 -18.82
N THR A 49 -1.97 9.14 -18.37
CA THR A 49 -2.96 8.44 -19.21
C THR A 49 -4.34 9.12 -19.16
N CYS A 50 -4.44 10.37 -18.67
CA CYS A 50 -5.71 11.08 -18.44
C CYS A 50 -6.77 10.25 -17.70
N GLY A 51 -6.36 9.43 -16.73
CA GLY A 51 -7.24 8.55 -15.97
C GLY A 51 -7.60 7.23 -16.65
N ILE A 52 -7.17 6.98 -17.89
CA ILE A 52 -7.47 5.72 -18.61
C ILE A 52 -6.76 4.51 -17.95
N GLY A 53 -5.58 4.73 -17.37
CA GLY A 53 -4.84 3.71 -16.60
C GLY A 53 -5.36 3.52 -15.16
N SER A 54 -6.21 4.44 -14.68
CA SER A 54 -6.78 4.43 -13.33
C SER A 54 -7.50 3.12 -12.96
N PRO A 55 -8.37 2.52 -13.80
CA PRO A 55 -9.02 1.25 -13.46
C PRO A 55 -8.03 0.10 -13.28
N VAL A 56 -6.97 0.02 -14.08
CA VAL A 56 -5.94 -1.03 -13.92
C VAL A 56 -5.16 -0.83 -12.62
N MET A 57 -4.73 0.41 -12.34
CA MET A 57 -4.04 0.75 -11.09
C MET A 57 -4.95 0.56 -9.87
N GLY A 58 -6.25 0.84 -10.00
CA GLY A 58 -7.27 0.61 -8.99
C GLY A 58 -7.43 -0.85 -8.64
N ILE A 59 -7.45 -1.73 -9.65
CA ILE A 59 -7.47 -3.19 -9.42
C ILE A 59 -6.22 -3.64 -8.66
N ILE A 60 -5.04 -3.15 -9.04
CA ILE A 60 -3.81 -3.54 -8.34
C ILE A 60 -3.83 -3.03 -6.88
N GLY A 61 -4.21 -1.78 -6.66
CA GLY A 61 -4.35 -1.22 -5.31
C GLY A 61 -5.41 -1.94 -4.46
N LEU A 62 -6.51 -2.40 -5.07
CA LEU A 62 -7.52 -3.21 -4.41
C LEU A 62 -6.95 -4.57 -3.96
N ILE A 63 -6.25 -5.27 -4.85
CA ILE A 63 -5.61 -6.56 -4.53
C ILE A 63 -4.59 -6.36 -3.41
N GLU A 64 -3.73 -5.36 -3.50
CA GLU A 64 -2.76 -5.05 -2.45
C GLU A 64 -3.42 -4.66 -1.13
N GLY A 65 -4.51 -3.89 -1.17
CA GLY A 65 -5.28 -3.53 0.01
C GLY A 65 -5.82 -4.77 0.74
N ILE A 66 -6.36 -5.75 0.00
CA ILE A 66 -6.81 -7.03 0.55
C ILE A 66 -5.62 -7.83 1.09
N ILE A 67 -4.49 -7.90 0.37
CA ILE A 67 -3.29 -8.60 0.84
C ILE A 67 -2.79 -8.02 2.16
N TYR A 68 -2.77 -6.69 2.30
CA TYR A 68 -2.31 -6.04 3.53
C TYR A 68 -3.24 -6.35 4.70
N LEU A 69 -4.56 -6.31 4.49
CA LEU A 69 -5.54 -6.62 5.54
C LEU A 69 -5.55 -8.11 5.94
N THR A 70 -5.26 -9.01 5.00
CA THR A 70 -5.29 -10.46 5.24
C THR A 70 -3.96 -11.03 5.74
N LYS A 71 -2.86 -10.29 5.60
CA LYS A 71 -1.55 -10.67 6.17
C LYS A 71 -1.52 -10.50 7.70
N SER A 72 -0.88 -11.44 8.37
CA SER A 72 -0.45 -11.29 9.77
C SER A 72 0.54 -10.13 9.90
N ASP A 73 0.50 -9.42 11.03
CA ASP A 73 1.31 -8.20 11.26
C ASP A 73 2.81 -8.46 11.10
N GLU A 74 3.31 -9.57 11.65
CA GLU A 74 4.73 -9.95 11.56
C GLU A 74 5.17 -10.13 10.10
N VAL A 75 4.35 -10.83 9.33
CA VAL A 75 4.65 -11.10 7.92
C VAL A 75 4.56 -9.82 7.10
N PHE A 76 3.58 -8.96 7.40
CA PHE A 76 3.46 -7.65 6.77
C PHE A 76 4.68 -6.77 7.03
N VAL A 77 5.12 -6.68 8.29
CA VAL A 77 6.31 -5.90 8.66
C VAL A 77 7.54 -6.46 7.97
N ASN A 78 7.74 -7.77 8.03
CA ASN A 78 8.89 -8.39 7.40
C ASN A 78 8.90 -8.15 5.88
N THR A 79 7.77 -8.33 5.19
CA THR A 79 7.71 -8.19 3.73
C THR A 79 7.70 -6.73 3.25
N TYR A 80 6.87 -5.87 3.84
CA TYR A 80 6.59 -4.54 3.31
C TYR A 80 7.21 -3.39 4.11
N VAL A 81 7.75 -3.63 5.30
CA VAL A 81 8.45 -2.59 6.07
C VAL A 81 9.96 -2.84 6.03
N LEU A 82 10.39 -4.08 6.26
CA LEU A 82 11.80 -4.45 6.29
C LEU A 82 12.36 -4.76 4.89
N ASN A 83 11.73 -5.68 4.16
CA ASN A 83 12.20 -6.12 2.84
C ASN A 83 11.76 -5.20 1.69
N LYS A 84 10.98 -4.15 1.99
CA LYS A 84 10.55 -3.14 1.02
C LYS A 84 9.97 -3.72 -0.28
N LYS A 85 9.13 -4.75 -0.20
CA LYS A 85 8.49 -5.35 -1.38
C LYS A 85 7.59 -4.33 -2.11
N GLY A 86 8.03 -3.92 -3.30
CA GLY A 86 7.43 -2.83 -4.06
C GLY A 86 6.03 -3.13 -4.61
N TRP A 87 5.76 -4.35 -5.06
CA TRP A 87 4.46 -4.75 -5.63
C TRP A 87 4.11 -6.19 -5.23
N PHE A 88 2.81 -6.42 -4.98
CA PHE A 88 2.21 -7.69 -4.55
C PHE A 88 2.97 -8.35 -3.42
#